data_AF-D5WNK4-F1
#
_entry.id   AF-D5WNK4-F1
#
_cell.length_a   1.000
_cell.length_b   1.000
_cell.length_c   1.000
_cell.angle_alpha   90.00
_cell.angle_beta   90.00
_cell.angle_gamma   90.00
#
_symmetry.space_group_name_H-M   'P 1'
#
loop_
_entity.id
_entity.type
_entity.pdbx_description
1 polymer ?
#
loop_
_entity_poly.entity_id
_entity_poly.type
_entity_poly.pdbx_seq_one_letter_code
_entity_poly.pdbx_strand_id
1 'polypeptide(L)'
;MTLVWFDVVRQFDWQGALRVALPSGVISSIVAIGWNSCRDRRDHRRERRNAALEVALSLEKYVRTCRAMMHRADWASKDTIRTNSGQPVHGVQVPDFTYPTVEWTLLDHKITSVLRDFPATVHYASEHVTTTWEFAPVPDVCDELAFQCAKLAKCALELSRLTRRKHGAAPWHPGAAEADLERELDEFVAARESRRKTMPEQPTSWNASVSPTCDRGALV
;
A
#
# COMPACT_ATOMS: atom_id res chain seq x y z
N MET A 1 33.76 8.50 -6.29
CA MET A 1 34.74 9.24 -7.11
C MET A 1 34.30 10.70 -7.27
N THR A 2 34.42 11.54 -6.22
CA THR A 2 33.85 12.92 -6.23
C THR A 2 34.72 13.94 -5.47
N LEU A 3 36.03 13.70 -5.32
CA LEU A 3 36.92 14.61 -4.58
C LEU A 3 37.93 15.37 -5.47
N VAL A 4 38.08 14.99 -6.74
CA VAL A 4 39.05 15.64 -7.66
C VAL A 4 38.63 17.07 -8.03
N TRP A 5 37.34 17.40 -7.95
CA TRP A 5 36.84 18.71 -8.39
C TRP A 5 37.09 19.85 -7.39
N PHE A 6 37.19 19.56 -6.09
CA PHE A 6 37.42 20.59 -5.07
C PHE A 6 38.86 21.12 -5.09
N ASP A 7 39.85 20.28 -5.43
CA ASP A 7 41.24 20.70 -5.56
C ASP A 7 41.46 21.58 -6.81
N VAL A 8 40.76 21.29 -7.92
CA VAL A 8 40.83 22.11 -9.14
C VAL A 8 40.28 23.53 -8.91
N VAL A 9 39.24 23.69 -8.09
CA VAL A 9 38.65 25.00 -7.76
C VAL A 9 39.52 25.79 -6.77
N ARG A 10 40.28 25.11 -5.92
CA ARG A 10 41.09 25.73 -4.87
C ARG A 10 42.49 26.16 -5.34
N GLN A 11 42.98 25.55 -6.42
CA GLN A 11 44.28 25.88 -7.03
C GLN A 11 44.22 27.08 -8.00
N PHE A 12 43.02 27.60 -8.30
CA PHE A 12 42.84 28.78 -9.12
C PHE A 12 43.04 30.05 -8.27
N ASP A 13 44.11 30.79 -8.53
CA ASP A 13 44.40 32.07 -7.88
C ASP A 13 43.38 33.13 -8.34
N TRP A 14 42.29 33.24 -7.59
CA TRP A 14 41.17 34.13 -7.85
C TRP A 14 41.58 35.61 -7.88
N GLN A 15 42.70 35.99 -7.25
CA GLN A 15 43.15 37.38 -7.24
C GLN A 15 43.89 37.76 -8.53
N GLY A 16 44.62 36.84 -9.14
CA GLY A 16 45.27 37.03 -10.44
C GLY A 16 44.27 37.05 -11.60
N ALA A 17 43.26 36.18 -11.56
CA ALA A 17 42.25 36.06 -12.61
C ALA A 17 41.29 37.27 -12.67
N LEU A 18 40.99 37.91 -11.54
CA LEU A 18 40.12 39.09 -11.47
C LEU A 18 40.73 40.36 -12.07
N ARG A 19 42.05 40.42 -12.23
CA ARG A 19 42.75 41.61 -12.72
C ARG A 19 42.98 41.66 -14.23
N VAL A 20 42.84 40.54 -14.96
CA VAL A 20 43.30 40.46 -16.37
C VAL A 20 42.17 40.20 -17.38
N ALA A 21 40.93 39.90 -16.97
CA ALA A 21 39.92 39.45 -17.93
C ALA A 21 38.63 40.28 -17.93
N LEU A 22 38.53 41.21 -18.88
CA LEU A 22 37.36 41.25 -19.78
C LEU A 22 37.82 40.58 -21.08
N PRO A 23 37.09 39.58 -21.60
CA PRO A 23 35.69 39.73 -21.94
C PRO A 23 34.76 38.98 -20.99
N SER A 24 33.70 39.67 -20.61
CA SER A 24 32.63 39.30 -19.67
C SER A 24 31.81 38.03 -20.00
N GLY A 25 32.15 37.29 -21.06
CA GLY A 25 31.36 36.14 -21.55
C GLY A 25 31.59 34.82 -20.78
N VAL A 26 32.84 34.52 -20.41
CA VAL A 26 33.18 33.18 -19.86
C VAL A 26 32.73 33.05 -18.39
N ILE A 27 32.86 34.11 -17.60
CA ILE A 27 32.43 34.14 -16.19
C ILE A 27 30.90 34.04 -16.11
N SER A 28 30.18 34.71 -17.03
CA SER A 28 28.72 34.61 -17.12
C SER A 28 28.27 33.17 -17.43
N SER A 29 28.98 32.47 -18.32
CA SER A 29 28.66 31.09 -18.69
C SER A 29 28.83 30.10 -17.52
N ILE A 30 29.88 30.23 -16.71
CA ILE A 30 30.12 29.31 -15.58
C ILE A 30 29.08 29.52 -14.48
N VAL A 31 28.75 30.77 -14.17
CA VAL A 31 27.70 31.11 -13.19
C VAL A 31 26.34 30.65 -13.69
N ALA A 32 26.03 30.81 -14.98
CA ALA A 32 24.80 30.31 -15.59
C ALA A 32 24.70 28.79 -15.52
N ILE A 33 25.76 28.05 -15.87
CA ILE A 33 25.79 26.57 -15.78
C ILE A 33 25.63 26.09 -14.33
N GLY A 34 26.32 26.74 -13.39
CA GLY A 34 26.21 26.43 -11.96
C GLY A 34 24.82 26.74 -11.39
N TRP A 35 24.24 27.87 -11.77
CA TRP A 35 22.89 28.27 -11.38
C TRP A 35 21.84 27.33 -11.97
N ASN A 36 21.92 27.01 -13.26
CA ASN A 36 21.01 26.06 -13.90
C ASN A 36 21.13 24.67 -13.26
N SER A 37 22.34 24.16 -13.04
CA SER A 37 22.52 22.86 -12.39
C SER A 37 21.97 22.84 -10.95
N CYS A 38 22.15 23.93 -10.20
CA CYS A 38 21.58 24.07 -8.86
C CYS A 38 20.05 24.14 -8.89
N ARG A 39 19.49 24.87 -9.87
CA ARG A 39 18.05 24.98 -10.10
C ARG A 39 17.45 23.64 -10.51
N ASP A 40 18.01 22.97 -11.52
CA ASP A 40 17.57 21.65 -12.00
C ASP A 40 17.58 20.62 -10.87
N ARG A 41 18.60 20.63 -10.01
CA ARG A 41 18.64 19.77 -8.82
C ARG A 41 17.53 20.07 -7.81
N ARG A 42 17.13 21.34 -7.66
CA ARG A 42 16.04 21.73 -6.77
C ARG A 42 14.69 21.36 -7.35
N ASP A 43 14.49 21.59 -8.64
CA ASP A 43 13.26 21.28 -9.35
C ASP A 43 13.03 19.76 -9.38
N HIS A 44 14.08 18.98 -9.69
CA HIS A 44 14.03 17.51 -9.59
C HIS A 44 13.67 17.01 -8.19
N ARG A 45 14.18 17.65 -7.12
CA ARG A 45 13.81 17.28 -5.74
C ARG A 45 12.35 17.59 -5.43
N ARG A 46 11.77 18.64 -6.02
CA ARG A 46 10.37 19.01 -5.84
C ARG A 46 9.47 18.04 -6.58
N GLU A 47 9.78 17.73 -7.82
CA GLU A 47 9.05 16.75 -8.64
C GLU A 47 9.01 15.38 -7.96
N ARG A 48 10.16 14.90 -7.47
CA ARG A 48 10.24 13.66 -6.68
C ARG A 48 9.34 13.66 -5.45
N ARG A 49 9.28 14.78 -4.72
CA ARG A 49 8.41 14.92 -3.54
C ARG A 49 6.94 14.93 -3.91
N ASN A 50 6.59 15.61 -5.01
CA ASN A 50 5.22 15.68 -5.50
C ASN A 50 4.73 14.30 -5.95
N ALA A 51 5.52 13.58 -6.76
CA ALA A 51 5.21 12.22 -7.18
C ALA A 51 5.03 11.27 -5.97
N ALA A 52 5.93 11.36 -4.99
CA ALA A 52 5.83 10.56 -3.76
C ALA A 52 4.60 10.94 -2.91
N LEU A 53 4.23 12.22 -2.90
CA LEU A 53 3.05 12.71 -2.19
C LEU A 53 1.77 12.21 -2.85
N GLU A 54 1.67 12.23 -4.18
CA GLU A 54 0.52 11.70 -4.91
C GLU A 54 0.30 10.21 -4.66
N VAL A 55 1.37 9.42 -4.70
CA VAL A 55 1.33 8.00 -4.32
C VAL A 55 0.83 7.84 -2.88
N ALA A 56 1.43 8.57 -1.93
CA ALA A 56 1.04 8.45 -0.52
C ALA A 56 -0.42 8.84 -0.29
N LEU A 57 -0.90 9.91 -0.92
CA LEU A 57 -2.30 10.34 -0.84
C LEU A 57 -3.26 9.31 -1.44
N SER A 58 -2.89 8.66 -2.54
CA SER A 58 -3.71 7.60 -3.14
C SER A 58 -3.86 6.40 -2.21
N LEU A 59 -2.77 5.99 -1.54
CA LEU A 59 -2.78 4.93 -0.54
C LEU A 59 -3.61 5.34 0.68
N GLU A 60 -3.44 6.55 1.20
CA GLU A 60 -4.23 7.05 2.34
C GLU A 60 -5.73 7.13 2.02
N LYS A 61 -6.09 7.51 0.79
CA LYS A 61 -7.49 7.46 0.32
C LYS A 61 -8.01 6.01 0.30
N TYR A 62 -7.17 5.08 -0.13
CA TYR A 62 -7.50 3.66 -0.11
C TYR A 62 -7.74 3.14 1.32
N VAL A 63 -6.88 3.50 2.29
CA VAL A 63 -7.07 3.17 3.72
C VAL A 63 -8.45 3.60 4.22
N ARG A 64 -8.87 4.84 3.93
CA ARG A 64 -10.21 5.34 4.31
C ARG A 64 -11.33 4.54 3.67
N THR A 65 -11.14 4.14 2.42
CA THR A 65 -12.12 3.34 1.67
C THR A 65 -12.25 1.94 2.27
N CYS A 66 -11.13 1.31 2.63
CA CYS A 66 -11.13 0.03 3.34
C CYS A 66 -11.82 0.13 4.69
N ARG A 67 -11.53 1.17 5.50
CA ARG A 67 -12.22 1.39 6.79
C ARG A 67 -13.74 1.52 6.61
N ALA A 68 -14.17 2.29 5.61
CA ALA A 68 -15.60 2.42 5.29
C ALA A 68 -16.22 1.07 4.90
N MET A 69 -15.51 0.24 4.13
CA MET A 69 -15.98 -1.10 3.78
C MET A 69 -16.00 -2.07 4.97
N MET A 70 -15.06 -1.97 5.91
CA MET A 70 -15.10 -2.74 7.15
C MET A 70 -16.38 -2.46 7.95
N HIS A 71 -16.72 -1.19 8.16
CA HIS A 71 -17.96 -0.83 8.85
C HIS A 71 -19.20 -1.20 8.05
N ARG A 72 -19.16 -1.10 6.72
CA ARG A 72 -20.27 -1.52 5.85
C ARG A 72 -20.50 -3.03 5.92
N ALA A 73 -19.43 -3.83 5.98
CA ALA A 73 -19.51 -5.28 6.11
C ALA A 73 -20.08 -5.69 7.48
N ASP A 74 -19.63 -5.05 8.56
CA ASP A 74 -20.18 -5.27 9.91
C ASP A 74 -21.67 -4.91 9.98
N TRP A 75 -22.06 -3.79 9.38
CA TRP A 75 -23.46 -3.40 9.27
C TRP A 75 -24.29 -4.41 8.45
N ALA A 76 -23.79 -4.83 7.28
CA ALA A 76 -24.48 -5.78 6.41
C ALA A 76 -24.63 -7.17 7.06
N SER A 77 -23.63 -7.62 7.80
CA SER A 77 -23.69 -8.86 8.60
C SER A 77 -24.81 -8.79 9.64
N LYS A 78 -24.85 -7.71 10.44
CA LYS A 78 -25.90 -7.50 11.46
C LYS A 78 -27.29 -7.37 10.85
N ASP A 79 -27.42 -6.69 9.71
CA ASP A 79 -28.69 -6.50 9.04
C ASP A 79 -29.23 -7.80 8.41
N THR A 80 -28.33 -8.64 7.87
CA THR A 80 -28.68 -9.97 7.36
C THR A 80 -29.25 -10.84 8.48
N ILE A 81 -28.63 -10.83 9.67
CA ILE A 81 -29.12 -11.56 10.84
C ILE A 81 -30.51 -11.03 11.27
N ARG A 82 -30.71 -9.72 11.22
CA ARG A 82 -31.97 -9.08 11.63
C ARG A 82 -33.13 -9.34 10.67
N THR A 83 -32.87 -9.25 9.37
CA THR A 83 -33.93 -9.29 8.34
C THR A 83 -34.11 -10.68 7.72
N ASN A 84 -33.18 -11.61 7.99
CA ASN A 84 -33.09 -12.92 7.34
C ASN A 84 -33.15 -12.84 5.80
N SER A 85 -32.70 -11.71 5.24
CA SER A 85 -32.73 -11.43 3.82
C SER A 85 -31.30 -11.25 3.31
N GLY A 86 -30.97 -11.87 2.18
CA GLY A 86 -29.63 -11.79 1.55
C GLY A 86 -29.40 -10.53 0.70
N GLN A 87 -30.38 -9.62 0.63
CA GLN A 87 -30.34 -8.40 -0.19
C GLN A 87 -29.29 -7.34 0.22
N PRO A 88 -28.91 -7.13 1.51
CA PRO A 88 -28.01 -6.02 1.86
C PRO A 88 -26.57 -6.22 1.40
N VAL A 89 -26.22 -7.36 0.80
CA VAL A 89 -24.83 -7.70 0.48
C VAL A 89 -24.38 -7.31 -0.93
N HIS A 90 -25.28 -6.84 -1.80
CA HIS A 90 -24.99 -6.45 -3.19
C HIS A 90 -24.08 -5.20 -3.36
N GLY A 91 -23.27 -4.85 -2.37
CA GLY A 91 -22.28 -3.77 -2.47
C GLY A 91 -21.13 -3.89 -1.46
N VAL A 92 -20.94 -5.08 -0.88
CA VAL A 92 -19.84 -5.36 0.05
C VAL A 92 -18.78 -6.14 -0.72
N GLN A 93 -17.78 -5.43 -1.22
CA GLN A 93 -16.63 -6.00 -1.94
C GLN A 93 -15.33 -5.33 -1.48
N VAL A 94 -14.20 -6.02 -1.67
CA VAL A 94 -12.89 -5.41 -1.43
C VAL A 94 -12.74 -4.24 -2.42
N PRO A 95 -12.41 -3.03 -1.95
CA PRO A 95 -12.21 -1.90 -2.85
C PRO A 95 -11.05 -2.19 -3.81
N ASP A 96 -11.28 -1.92 -5.09
CA ASP A 96 -10.20 -1.94 -6.08
C ASP A 96 -9.23 -0.79 -5.83
N PHE A 97 -7.98 -0.99 -6.24
CA PHE A 97 -6.93 0.01 -6.11
C PHE A 97 -6.17 0.19 -7.41
N THR A 98 -5.97 1.44 -7.80
CA THR A 98 -5.11 1.80 -8.93
C THR A 98 -4.42 3.11 -8.62
N TYR A 99 -3.12 3.17 -8.87
CA TYR A 99 -2.38 4.41 -8.72
C TYR A 99 -2.82 5.44 -9.76
N PRO A 100 -2.78 6.75 -9.43
CA PRO A 100 -2.91 7.80 -10.43
C PRO A 100 -1.75 7.73 -11.43
N THR A 101 -1.78 8.59 -12.45
CA THR A 101 -0.69 8.72 -13.44
C THR A 101 0.58 9.26 -12.76
N VAL A 102 1.38 8.38 -12.18
CA VAL A 102 2.60 8.72 -11.42
C VAL A 102 3.84 8.52 -12.29
N GLU A 103 4.76 9.48 -12.25
CA GLU A 103 6.08 9.37 -12.85
C GLU A 103 7.01 8.48 -12.01
N TRP A 104 6.96 7.16 -12.25
CA TRP A 104 7.74 6.17 -11.52
C TRP A 104 9.27 6.36 -11.59
N THR A 105 9.76 7.02 -12.64
CA THR A 105 11.20 7.32 -12.83
C THR A 105 11.74 8.29 -11.79
N LEU A 106 10.88 9.05 -11.12
CA LEU A 106 11.24 9.98 -10.06
C LEU A 106 11.37 9.29 -8.69
N LEU A 107 10.77 8.12 -8.53
CA LEU A 107 10.76 7.39 -7.26
C LEU A 107 11.98 6.48 -7.11
N ASP A 108 12.25 6.04 -5.89
CA ASP A 108 13.34 5.10 -5.63
C ASP A 108 12.92 3.72 -6.15
N HIS A 109 13.84 3.05 -6.87
CA HIS A 109 13.59 1.74 -7.47
C HIS A 109 13.12 0.68 -6.46
N LYS A 110 13.66 0.66 -5.23
CA LYS A 110 13.28 -0.33 -4.20
C LYS A 110 11.87 -0.11 -3.68
N ILE A 111 11.45 1.14 -3.60
CA ILE A 111 10.09 1.49 -3.15
C ILE A 111 9.11 1.26 -4.30
N THR A 112 9.53 1.59 -5.52
CA THR A 112 8.74 1.42 -6.73
C THR A 112 8.35 -0.03 -6.96
N SER A 113 9.25 -1.00 -6.73
CA SER A 113 8.89 -2.42 -6.84
C SER A 113 7.78 -2.80 -5.87
N VAL A 114 7.93 -2.45 -4.58
CA VAL A 114 6.93 -2.77 -3.55
C VAL A 114 5.60 -2.06 -3.81
N LEU A 115 5.64 -0.79 -4.25
CA LEU A 115 4.43 -0.06 -4.64
C LEU A 115 3.74 -0.75 -5.81
N ARG A 116 4.47 -1.18 -6.85
CA ARG A 116 3.87 -1.84 -8.01
C ARG A 116 3.27 -3.22 -7.69
N ASP A 117 3.77 -3.89 -6.66
CA ASP A 117 3.22 -5.17 -6.21
C ASP A 117 1.93 -5.01 -5.39
N PHE A 118 1.67 -3.82 -4.84
CA PHE A 118 0.50 -3.58 -3.99
C PHE A 118 -0.86 -3.79 -4.71
N PRO A 119 -1.12 -3.26 -5.92
CA PRO A 119 -2.35 -3.56 -6.66
C PRO A 119 -2.58 -5.06 -6.90
N ALA A 120 -1.52 -5.84 -7.16
CA ALA A 120 -1.63 -7.29 -7.30
C ALA A 120 -2.05 -7.96 -5.98
N THR A 121 -1.57 -7.44 -4.84
CA THR A 121 -1.97 -7.91 -3.51
C THR A 121 -3.44 -7.60 -3.22
N VAL A 122 -3.92 -6.42 -3.62
CA VAL A 122 -5.34 -6.05 -3.52
C VAL A 122 -6.21 -6.98 -4.38
N HIS A 123 -5.79 -7.24 -5.62
CA HIS A 123 -6.51 -8.12 -6.52
C HIS A 123 -6.60 -9.55 -5.98
N TYR A 124 -5.48 -10.11 -5.49
CA TYR A 124 -5.45 -11.42 -4.85
C TYR A 124 -6.41 -11.50 -3.66
N ALA A 125 -6.44 -10.47 -2.80
CA ALA A 125 -7.36 -10.43 -1.67
C ALA A 125 -8.83 -10.34 -2.11
N SER A 126 -9.12 -9.58 -3.19
CA SER A 126 -10.46 -9.49 -3.77
C SER A 126 -10.93 -10.84 -4.33
N GLU A 127 -10.07 -11.55 -5.08
CA GLU A 127 -10.36 -12.91 -5.56
C GLU A 127 -10.55 -13.90 -4.42
N HIS A 128 -9.75 -13.79 -3.35
CA HIS A 128 -9.89 -14.64 -2.17
C HIS A 128 -11.26 -14.48 -1.49
N VAL A 129 -11.73 -13.23 -1.31
CA VAL A 129 -13.06 -12.95 -0.76
C VAL A 129 -14.16 -13.42 -1.72
N THR A 130 -13.98 -13.21 -3.02
CA THR A 130 -14.94 -13.66 -4.05
C THR A 130 -15.06 -15.18 -4.05
N THR A 131 -13.94 -15.90 -3.93
CA THR A 131 -13.95 -17.37 -3.80
C THR A 131 -14.65 -17.79 -2.51
N THR A 132 -14.38 -17.11 -1.40
CA THR A 132 -15.04 -17.38 -0.11
C THR A 132 -16.56 -17.16 -0.20
N TRP A 133 -16.99 -16.17 -1.00
CA TRP A 133 -18.40 -15.88 -1.27
C TRP A 133 -19.16 -17.07 -1.86
N GLU A 134 -18.50 -17.93 -2.63
CA GLU A 134 -19.12 -19.10 -3.26
C GLU A 134 -19.43 -20.23 -2.27
N PHE A 135 -18.70 -20.30 -1.15
CA PHE A 135 -18.72 -21.46 -0.25
C PHE A 135 -19.14 -21.17 1.18
N ALA A 136 -19.12 -19.90 1.62
CA ALA A 136 -19.37 -19.53 3.00
C ALA A 136 -20.70 -18.76 3.17
N PRO A 137 -21.34 -18.83 4.36
CA PRO A 137 -22.53 -18.06 4.63
C PRO A 137 -22.20 -16.56 4.74
N VAL A 138 -23.17 -15.70 4.42
CA VAL A 138 -23.01 -14.24 4.35
C VAL A 138 -22.27 -13.61 5.56
N PRO A 139 -22.57 -13.96 6.83
CA PRO A 139 -21.87 -13.37 7.97
C PRO A 139 -20.37 -13.66 7.96
N ASP A 140 -19.98 -14.88 7.59
CA ASP A 140 -18.58 -15.30 7.54
C ASP A 140 -17.83 -14.58 6.41
N VAL A 141 -18.49 -14.36 5.27
CA VAL A 141 -17.88 -13.63 4.15
C VAL A 141 -17.73 -12.14 4.47
N CYS A 142 -18.72 -11.52 5.12
CA CYS A 142 -18.60 -10.14 5.60
C CYS A 142 -17.45 -9.98 6.60
N ASP A 143 -17.30 -10.94 7.52
CA ASP A 143 -16.18 -10.97 8.46
C ASP A 143 -14.83 -11.14 7.76
N GLU A 144 -14.75 -12.00 6.72
CA GLU A 144 -13.53 -12.17 5.93
C GLU A 144 -13.18 -10.91 5.14
N LEU A 145 -14.16 -10.28 4.51
CA LEU A 145 -13.97 -9.04 3.78
C LEU A 145 -13.47 -7.92 4.70
N ALA A 146 -14.06 -7.78 5.89
CA ALA A 146 -13.60 -6.80 6.87
C ALA A 146 -12.15 -7.08 7.29
N PHE A 147 -11.78 -8.34 7.47
CA PHE A 147 -10.41 -8.73 7.79
C PHE A 147 -9.41 -8.43 6.67
N GLN A 148 -9.75 -8.75 5.42
CA GLN A 148 -8.90 -8.43 4.27
C GLN A 148 -8.78 -6.92 4.07
N CYS A 149 -9.87 -6.17 4.18
CA CYS A 149 -9.85 -4.70 4.15
C CYS A 149 -8.93 -4.13 5.24
N ALA A 150 -8.96 -4.66 6.47
CA ALA A 150 -8.11 -4.20 7.56
C ALA A 150 -6.62 -4.44 7.27
N LYS A 151 -6.27 -5.64 6.76
CA LYS A 151 -4.90 -5.98 6.35
C LYS A 151 -4.39 -5.08 5.24
N LEU A 152 -5.18 -4.90 4.19
CA LEU A 152 -4.82 -4.05 3.06
C LEU A 152 -4.70 -2.58 3.47
N ALA A 153 -5.59 -2.09 4.34
CA ALA A 153 -5.51 -0.75 4.91
C ALA A 153 -4.22 -0.54 5.69
N LYS A 154 -3.83 -1.51 6.54
CA LYS A 154 -2.57 -1.46 7.29
C LYS A 154 -1.36 -1.42 6.35
N CYS A 155 -1.30 -2.33 5.38
CA CYS A 155 -0.22 -2.35 4.39
C CYS A 155 -0.15 -1.03 3.60
N ALA A 156 -1.28 -0.50 3.14
CA ALA A 156 -1.33 0.77 2.42
C ALA A 156 -0.83 1.95 3.29
N LEU A 157 -1.16 1.95 4.58
CA LEU A 157 -0.72 2.98 5.52
C LEU A 157 0.80 2.91 5.78
N GLU A 158 1.34 1.71 5.92
CA GLU A 158 2.79 1.51 6.06
C GLU A 158 3.54 1.94 4.79
N LEU A 159 3.02 1.60 3.61
CA LEU A 159 3.58 2.00 2.33
C LEU A 159 3.53 3.52 2.12
N SER A 160 2.44 4.18 2.50
CA SER A 160 2.33 5.64 2.38
C SER A 160 3.36 6.36 3.25
N ARG A 161 3.54 5.89 4.49
CA ARG A 161 4.55 6.41 5.43
C ARG A 161 5.97 6.16 4.95
N LEU A 162 6.24 4.95 4.45
CA LEU A 162 7.55 4.59 3.91
C LEU A 162 7.89 5.48 2.71
N THR A 163 6.93 5.70 1.81
CA THR A 163 7.07 6.57 0.64
C THR A 163 7.36 8.01 1.06
N ARG A 164 6.59 8.57 2.00
CA ARG A 164 6.81 9.93 2.52
C ARG A 164 8.19 10.09 3.16
N ARG A 165 8.58 9.16 4.05
CA ARG A 165 9.87 9.19 4.78
C ARG A 165 11.05 9.13 3.83
N LYS A 166 11.00 8.28 2.81
CA LYS A 166 12.12 8.07 1.89
C LYS A 166 12.31 9.21 0.90
N HIS A 167 11.23 9.87 0.50
CA HIS A 167 11.28 10.99 -0.45
C HIS A 167 11.31 12.37 0.22
N GLY A 168 11.24 12.44 1.55
CA GLY A 168 11.18 13.70 2.29
C GLY A 168 9.94 14.52 1.93
N ALA A 169 8.83 13.84 1.65
CA ALA A 169 7.52 14.47 1.51
C ALA A 169 6.98 14.87 2.89
N ALA A 170 5.95 15.71 2.91
CA ALA A 170 5.31 16.14 4.16
C ALA A 170 4.89 14.91 4.99
N PRO A 171 5.07 14.91 6.32
CA PRO A 171 4.58 13.84 7.19
C PRO A 171 3.06 13.68 7.06
N TRP A 172 2.57 12.46 7.33
CA TRP A 172 1.14 12.24 7.42
C TRP A 172 0.62 12.85 8.73
N HIS A 173 -0.35 13.76 8.61
CA HIS A 173 -1.06 14.36 9.73
C HIS A 173 -2.52 13.92 9.65
N PRO A 174 -2.91 12.84 10.35
CA PRO A 174 -4.30 12.43 10.40
C PRO A 174 -5.15 13.53 11.04
N GLY A 175 -6.34 13.76 10.50
CA GLY A 175 -7.34 14.59 11.17
C GLY A 175 -7.83 13.92 12.46
N ALA A 176 -8.60 14.64 13.29
CA ALA A 176 -9.11 14.11 14.57
C ALA A 176 -9.85 12.76 14.42
N ALA A 177 -10.58 12.56 13.32
CA ALA A 177 -11.30 11.31 13.02
C ALA A 177 -10.39 10.13 12.61
N GLU A 178 -9.12 10.39 12.30
CA GLU A 178 -8.14 9.43 11.79
C GLU A 178 -6.97 9.21 12.77
N ALA A 179 -6.95 9.93 13.89
CA ALA A 179 -5.88 9.84 14.89
C ALA A 179 -5.74 8.42 15.45
N ASP A 180 -6.86 7.73 15.61
CA ASP A 180 -6.93 6.37 16.15
C ASP A 180 -6.97 5.27 15.07
N LEU A 181 -6.86 5.64 13.79
CA LEU A 181 -7.06 4.71 12.67
C LEU A 181 -6.08 3.54 12.69
N GLU A 182 -4.81 3.80 12.95
CA GLU A 182 -3.79 2.75 13.02
C GLU A 182 -4.06 1.79 14.17
N ARG A 183 -4.42 2.32 15.35
CA ARG A 183 -4.76 1.53 16.53
C ARG A 183 -5.98 0.65 16.27
N GLU A 184 -7.03 1.21 15.65
CA GLU A 184 -8.23 0.47 15.28
C GLU A 184 -7.93 -0.69 14.33
N LEU A 185 -7.10 -0.46 13.30
CA LEU A 185 -6.71 -1.51 12.35
C LEU A 185 -5.90 -2.62 13.04
N ASP A 186 -4.96 -2.26 13.92
CA ASP A 186 -4.15 -3.22 14.67
C ASP A 186 -4.99 -4.05 15.64
N GLU A 187 -5.87 -3.40 16.40
CA GLU A 187 -6.80 -4.08 17.31
C GLU A 187 -7.72 -5.03 16.54
N PHE A 188 -8.25 -4.61 15.39
CA PHE A 188 -9.12 -5.44 14.57
C PHE A 188 -8.41 -6.69 14.03
N VAL A 189 -7.21 -6.50 13.45
CA VAL A 189 -6.41 -7.62 12.92
C VAL A 189 -6.02 -8.58 14.05
N ALA A 190 -5.55 -8.07 15.19
CA ALA A 190 -5.18 -8.90 16.33
C ALA A 190 -6.37 -9.66 16.93
N ALA A 191 -7.52 -9.01 17.08
CA ALA A 191 -8.76 -9.63 17.56
C ALA A 191 -9.22 -10.77 16.63
N ARG A 192 -9.13 -10.59 15.31
CA ARG A 192 -9.52 -11.64 14.36
C ARG A 192 -8.51 -12.80 14.32
N GLU A 193 -7.22 -12.51 14.34
CA GLU A 193 -6.17 -13.53 14.36
C GLU A 193 -6.19 -14.37 15.64
N SER A 194 -6.46 -13.75 16.79
CA SER A 194 -6.66 -14.47 18.05
C SER A 194 -7.89 -15.37 18.00
N ARG A 195 -9.04 -14.89 17.46
CA ARG A 195 -10.24 -15.73 17.28
C ARG A 195 -9.97 -16.96 16.41
N ARG A 196 -9.21 -16.82 15.31
CA ARG A 196 -8.80 -17.96 14.45
C ARG A 196 -7.92 -18.96 15.19
N LYS A 197 -7.02 -18.51 16.08
CA LYS A 197 -6.17 -19.39 16.88
C LYS A 197 -6.95 -20.16 17.95
N THR A 198 -7.99 -19.56 18.53
CA THR A 198 -8.82 -20.18 19.57
C THR A 198 -9.91 -21.11 19.02
N MET A 199 -10.22 -21.02 17.73
CA MET A 199 -11.19 -21.86 17.04
C MET A 199 -10.45 -22.73 16.03
N PRO A 200 -9.72 -23.77 16.48
CA PRO A 200 -9.16 -24.75 15.56
C PRO A 200 -10.33 -25.39 14.80
N GLU A 201 -10.17 -25.56 13.49
CA GLU A 201 -11.11 -26.25 12.61
C GLU A 201 -11.64 -27.49 13.32
N GLN A 202 -12.93 -27.47 13.65
CA GLN A 202 -13.62 -28.69 14.04
C GLN A 202 -13.55 -29.58 12.80
N PRO A 203 -12.85 -30.74 12.85
CA PRO A 203 -12.83 -31.64 11.71
C PRO A 203 -14.29 -32.00 11.46
N THR A 204 -14.80 -31.66 10.28
CA THR A 204 -16.09 -32.14 9.83
C THR A 204 -15.98 -33.66 9.81
N SER A 205 -16.46 -34.32 10.87
CA SER A 205 -16.51 -35.77 10.96
C SER A 205 -17.68 -36.28 10.11
N TRP A 206 -17.60 -36.04 8.81
CA TRP A 206 -18.25 -36.85 7.80
C TRP A 206 -17.15 -37.70 7.22
N ASN A 207 -16.99 -38.92 7.74
CA ASN A 207 -16.53 -40.12 7.04
C ASN A 207 -16.23 -41.23 8.05
N ALA A 208 -17.27 -41.89 8.55
CA ALA A 208 -17.16 -43.24 9.10
C ALA A 208 -18.53 -43.92 9.12
N SER A 209 -18.92 -44.52 7.98
CA SER A 209 -19.58 -45.84 7.88
C SER A 209 -20.35 -45.99 6.57
N VAL A 210 -19.62 -46.13 5.46
CA VAL A 210 -20.11 -46.95 4.34
C VAL A 210 -19.01 -47.95 4.03
N SER A 211 -19.08 -49.10 4.68
CA SER A 211 -18.33 -50.27 4.24
C SER A 211 -19.21 -51.03 3.25
N PRO A 212 -18.83 -51.17 1.97
CA PRO A 212 -19.45 -52.12 1.08
C PRO A 212 -18.92 -53.52 1.44
N THR A 213 -19.79 -54.37 1.97
CA THR A 213 -19.55 -55.82 2.02
C THR A 213 -19.56 -56.35 0.58
N CYS A 214 -18.37 -56.57 0.01
CA CYS A 214 -18.22 -57.40 -1.18
C CYS A 214 -18.23 -58.88 -0.75
N ASP A 215 -19.28 -59.56 -1.20
CA ASP A 215 -19.39 -61.00 -1.33
C ASP A 215 -18.11 -61.64 -1.88
N ARG A 216 -17.68 -62.73 -1.25
CA ARG A 216 -16.73 -63.67 -1.86
C ARG A 216 -17.38 -65.05 -1.87
N GLY A 217 -18.08 -65.33 -2.95
CA GLY A 217 -18.47 -66.68 -3.35
C GLY A 217 -17.31 -67.42 -4.04
N ALA A 218 -16.99 -68.58 -3.49
CA ALA A 218 -16.73 -69.87 -4.14
C ALA A 218 -15.47 -70.14 -5.01
N LEU A 219 -15.06 -71.42 -4.91
CA LEU A 219 -14.18 -72.26 -5.76
C LEU A 219 -12.67 -72.14 -5.40
N VAL A 220 -11.92 -73.19 -5.06
CA VAL A 220 -11.96 -74.65 -5.31
C VAL A 220 -11.44 -75.38 -4.07
#